data_AF-A0A101TPN9-F1
#
_entry.id   AF-A0A101TPN9-F1
#
_cell.length_a   1.000
_cell.length_b   1.000
_cell.length_c   1.000
_cell.angle_alpha   90.00
_cell.angle_beta   90.00
_cell.angle_gamma   90.00
#
_symmetry.space_group_name_H-M   'P 1'
#
loop_
_entity.id
_entity.type
_entity.pdbx_description
1 polymer ?
#
loop_
_entity_poly.entity_id
_entity_poly.type
_entity_poly.pdbx_seq_one_letter_code
_entity_poly.pdbx_strand_id
1 'polypeptide(L)'
;MSTSDHQQPGPDEGEPEARPLSSVEISRRVRRTRTASDRPATEKFRDQLFALITEHEREVVAERALAGDPNPTDADPLEYVYEIAEHYAQREQRTGYLAQLADELTLDDVRALRLAGEAAKAATPLVVMAETNRGKEVPQIAEEVGLTESRVYAILREQRAADPDGVSPPTTDEQ
;
A
#
# COMPACT_ATOMS: atom_id res chain seq x y z
N MET A 1 54.35 -1.96 80.31
CA MET A 1 54.53 -0.50 80.47
C MET A 1 54.22 0.16 79.14
N SER A 2 53.40 1.21 79.16
CA SER A 2 53.07 2.16 78.07
C SER A 2 52.22 1.61 76.91
N THR A 3 51.18 2.27 76.40
CA THR A 3 50.28 3.37 76.83
C THR A 3 49.13 3.32 75.82
N SER A 4 47.91 3.61 76.28
CA SER A 4 46.71 3.78 75.49
C SER A 4 46.88 4.78 74.35
N ASP A 5 46.17 4.57 73.23
CA ASP A 5 45.56 5.69 72.53
C ASP A 5 44.19 5.35 71.95
N HIS A 6 43.34 6.35 72.00
CA HIS A 6 41.90 6.33 71.92
C HIS A 6 41.50 7.01 70.59
N GLN A 7 40.71 6.38 69.71
CA GLN A 7 39.91 7.14 68.74
C GLN A 7 38.63 6.37 68.38
N GLN A 8 37.52 7.12 68.48
CA GLN A 8 36.13 6.70 68.55
C GLN A 8 35.53 6.22 67.20
N PRO A 9 34.41 5.47 67.24
CA PRO A 9 33.56 5.16 66.10
C PRO A 9 32.68 6.36 65.72
N GLY A 10 32.67 6.72 64.43
CA GLY A 10 31.73 7.71 63.88
C GLY A 10 30.33 7.12 63.67
N PRO A 11 29.25 7.88 63.90
CA PRO A 11 27.89 7.35 63.95
C PRO A 11 27.14 7.48 62.61
N ASP A 12 26.08 6.66 62.55
CA ASP A 12 24.76 6.86 61.95
C ASP A 12 24.54 6.77 60.44
N GLU A 13 23.87 5.67 60.12
CA GLU A 13 23.00 5.46 58.96
C GLU A 13 21.85 6.49 58.98
N GLY A 14 21.93 7.49 58.11
CA GLY A 14 20.78 8.35 57.82
C GLY A 14 19.92 7.74 56.72
N GLU A 15 18.74 7.25 57.06
CA GLU A 15 17.63 7.04 56.13
C GLU A 15 17.44 8.28 55.25
N PRO A 16 17.21 8.15 53.93
CA PRO A 16 16.91 9.31 53.11
C PRO A 16 15.53 9.86 53.50
N GLU A 17 15.53 10.92 54.33
CA GLU A 17 14.38 11.79 54.54
C GLU A 17 13.74 12.12 53.19
N ALA A 18 12.49 11.69 53.02
CA ALA A 18 11.66 12.03 51.89
C ALA A 18 11.45 13.55 51.86
N ARG A 19 12.30 14.25 51.10
CA ARG A 19 12.17 15.69 50.88
C ARG A 19 10.76 15.98 50.35
N PRO A 20 10.04 16.98 50.90
CA PRO A 20 8.77 17.39 50.33
C PRO A 20 9.02 17.87 48.90
N LEU A 21 8.33 17.24 47.94
CA LEU A 21 8.44 17.58 46.53
C LEU A 21 8.19 19.09 46.35
N SER A 22 9.07 19.75 45.60
CA SER A 22 8.89 21.16 45.30
C SER A 22 7.60 21.37 44.50
N SER A 23 6.96 22.54 44.65
CA SER A 23 5.75 22.92 43.88
C SER A 23 5.95 22.77 42.36
N VAL A 24 7.19 22.94 41.89
CA VAL A 24 7.58 22.73 40.48
C VAL A 24 7.60 21.25 40.10
N GLU A 25 8.10 20.37 40.95
CA GLU A 25 8.08 18.91 40.72
C GLU A 25 6.67 18.34 40.82
N ILE A 26 5.85 18.85 41.74
CA ILE A 26 4.42 18.51 41.83
C ILE A 26 3.70 18.96 40.55
N SER A 27 3.94 20.20 40.09
CA SER A 27 3.34 20.73 38.87
C SER A 27 3.78 19.95 37.62
N ARG A 28 5.06 19.57 37.52
CA ARG A 28 5.56 18.72 36.44
C ARG A 28 4.96 17.32 36.48
N ARG A 29 4.82 16.73 37.67
CA ARG A 29 4.23 15.40 37.85
C ARG A 29 2.75 15.39 37.47
N VAL A 30 1.98 16.40 37.90
CA VAL A 30 0.55 16.56 37.56
C VAL A 30 0.35 16.83 36.06
N ARG A 31 1.25 17.59 35.41
CA ARG A 31 1.22 17.77 33.94
C ARG A 31 1.53 16.47 33.19
N ARG A 32 2.52 15.69 33.66
CA ARG A 32 2.90 14.40 33.05
C ARG A 32 1.81 13.34 33.17
N THR A 33 1.07 13.29 34.28
CA THR A 33 -0.05 12.36 34.44
C THR A 33 -1.29 12.79 33.66
N ARG A 34 -1.54 14.09 33.46
CA ARG A 34 -2.65 14.55 32.59
C ARG A 34 -2.43 14.22 31.12
N THR A 35 -1.22 14.37 30.58
CA THR A 35 -0.97 14.15 29.14
C THR A 35 -1.13 12.70 28.68
N ALA A 36 -1.07 11.72 29.58
CA ALA A 36 -1.30 10.30 29.24
C ALA A 36 -2.78 9.88 29.35
N SER A 37 -3.62 10.66 30.03
CA SER A 37 -5.00 10.28 30.40
C SER A 37 -6.08 11.05 29.64
N ASP A 38 -5.77 12.17 29.00
CA ASP A 38 -6.74 13.18 28.53
C ASP A 38 -7.09 13.09 27.04
N ARG A 39 -7.03 11.91 26.41
CA ARG A 39 -7.77 11.74 25.16
C ARG A 39 -9.27 11.83 25.50
N PRO A 40 -10.04 12.74 24.88
CA PRO A 40 -11.48 12.83 25.13
C PRO A 40 -12.13 11.46 24.90
N ALA A 41 -13.14 11.13 25.72
CA ALA A 41 -13.78 9.80 25.68
C ALA A 41 -14.28 9.39 24.29
N THR A 42 -14.62 10.38 23.45
CA THR A 42 -14.99 10.22 22.05
C THR A 42 -13.85 9.72 21.16
N GLU A 43 -12.61 10.14 21.40
CA GLU A 43 -11.43 9.62 20.67
C GLU A 43 -11.14 8.18 21.10
N LYS A 44 -11.19 7.87 22.39
CA LYS A 44 -10.99 6.50 22.89
C LYS A 44 -12.03 5.53 22.33
N PHE A 45 -13.30 5.95 22.26
CA PHE A 45 -14.37 5.17 21.67
C PHE A 45 -14.16 4.95 20.15
N ARG A 46 -13.73 5.99 19.42
CA ARG A 46 -13.37 5.87 18.00
C ARG A 46 -12.21 4.90 17.79
N ASP A 47 -11.13 5.04 18.57
CA ASP A 47 -9.97 4.15 18.51
C ASP A 47 -10.38 2.69 18.77
N GLN A 48 -11.28 2.45 19.72
CA GLN A 48 -11.83 1.12 20.02
C GLN A 48 -12.70 0.57 18.88
N LEU A 49 -13.56 1.39 18.29
CA LEU A 49 -14.35 0.98 17.12
C LEU A 49 -13.45 0.63 15.93
N PHE A 50 -12.43 1.45 15.64
CA PHE A 50 -11.49 1.17 14.56
C PHE A 50 -10.68 -0.11 14.81
N ALA A 51 -10.25 -0.33 16.05
CA ALA A 51 -9.56 -1.57 16.42
C ALA A 51 -10.44 -2.80 16.18
N LEU A 52 -11.71 -2.74 16.57
CA LEU A 52 -12.67 -3.83 16.38
C LEU A 52 -12.97 -4.09 14.89
N ILE A 53 -13.12 -3.04 14.08
CA ILE A 53 -13.29 -3.16 12.63
C ILE A 53 -12.03 -3.78 12.00
N THR A 54 -10.85 -3.31 12.37
CA THR A 54 -9.57 -3.84 11.84
C THR A 54 -9.37 -5.31 12.19
N GLU A 55 -9.75 -5.71 13.41
CA GLU A 55 -9.69 -7.11 13.84
C GLU A 55 -10.66 -7.99 13.03
N HIS A 56 -11.90 -7.53 12.87
CA HIS A 56 -12.89 -8.24 12.06
C HIS A 56 -12.49 -8.36 10.59
N GLU A 57 -11.97 -7.30 9.98
CA GLU A 57 -11.47 -7.33 8.60
C GLU A 57 -10.32 -8.33 8.44
N ARG A 58 -9.40 -8.39 9.40
CA ARG A 58 -8.31 -9.39 9.38
C ARG A 58 -8.82 -10.82 9.47
N GLU A 59 -9.82 -11.07 10.31
CA GLU A 59 -10.44 -12.39 10.43
C GLU A 59 -11.10 -12.82 9.12
N VAL A 60 -11.86 -11.93 8.49
CA VAL A 60 -12.53 -12.20 7.20
C VAL A 60 -11.51 -12.46 6.09
N VAL A 61 -10.45 -11.65 6.00
CA VAL A 61 -9.38 -11.83 5.01
C VAL A 61 -8.66 -13.16 5.25
N ALA A 62 -8.37 -13.52 6.50
CA ALA A 62 -7.73 -14.78 6.85
C ALA A 62 -8.63 -15.99 6.49
N GLU A 63 -9.93 -15.90 6.74
CA GLU A 63 -10.90 -16.95 6.39
C GLU A 63 -10.95 -17.16 4.87
N ARG A 64 -11.03 -16.07 4.09
CA ARG A 64 -11.02 -16.14 2.62
C ARG A 64 -9.70 -16.68 2.07
N ALA A 65 -8.57 -16.26 2.64
CA ALA A 65 -7.26 -16.77 2.26
C ALA A 65 -7.14 -18.28 2.55
N LEU A 66 -7.65 -18.74 3.69
CA LEU A 66 -7.72 -20.17 4.03
C LEU A 66 -8.66 -20.96 3.10
N ALA A 67 -9.72 -20.31 2.60
CA ALA A 67 -10.60 -20.89 1.58
C ALA A 67 -9.96 -20.93 0.17
N GLY A 68 -8.74 -20.40 0.01
CA GLY A 68 -8.02 -20.39 -1.25
C GLY A 68 -8.45 -19.29 -2.22
N ASP A 69 -9.11 -18.24 -1.71
CA ASP A 69 -9.42 -17.06 -2.50
C ASP A 69 -8.12 -16.37 -2.94
N PRO A 70 -7.87 -16.20 -4.26
CA PRO A 70 -6.69 -15.50 -4.76
C PRO A 70 -6.71 -13.99 -4.48
N ASN A 71 -7.86 -13.41 -4.11
CA ASN A 71 -8.00 -12.01 -3.74
C ASN A 71 -8.86 -11.82 -2.47
N PRO A 72 -8.36 -12.22 -1.30
CA PRO A 72 -9.15 -12.25 -0.07
C PRO A 72 -9.54 -10.87 0.47
N THR A 73 -8.92 -9.80 -0.04
CA THR A 73 -9.16 -8.41 0.38
C THR A 73 -10.12 -7.66 -0.54
N ASP A 74 -10.62 -8.30 -1.61
CA ASP A 74 -11.36 -7.63 -2.71
C ASP A 74 -10.62 -6.43 -3.32
N ALA A 75 -9.32 -6.28 -3.04
CA ALA A 75 -8.52 -5.16 -3.52
C ALA A 75 -8.32 -5.31 -5.03
N ASP A 76 -8.28 -4.21 -5.78
CA ASP A 76 -7.96 -4.30 -7.20
C ASP A 76 -6.52 -4.81 -7.34
N PRO A 77 -6.29 -5.99 -7.95
CA PRO A 77 -4.95 -6.56 -8.07
C PRO A 77 -3.96 -5.65 -8.81
N LEU A 78 -4.46 -4.68 -9.58
CA LEU A 78 -3.66 -3.74 -10.36
C LEU A 78 -3.63 -2.33 -9.76
N GLU A 79 -4.19 -2.10 -8.57
CA GLU A 79 -4.24 -0.78 -7.93
C GLU A 79 -2.87 -0.10 -7.89
N TYR A 80 -1.86 -0.79 -7.37
CA TYR A 80 -0.49 -0.27 -7.29
C TYR A 80 0.12 0.02 -8.68
N VAL A 81 -0.25 -0.76 -9.69
CA VAL A 81 0.22 -0.53 -11.07
C VAL A 81 -0.44 0.73 -11.65
N TYR A 82 -1.71 0.98 -11.33
CA TYR A 82 -2.39 2.21 -11.74
C TYR A 82 -1.79 3.44 -11.06
N GLU A 83 -1.47 3.37 -9.77
CA GLU A 83 -0.77 4.45 -9.06
C GLU A 83 0.57 4.78 -9.75
N ILE A 84 1.37 3.76 -10.08
CA ILE A 84 2.63 3.94 -10.81
C ILE A 84 2.40 4.63 -12.16
N ALA A 85 1.41 4.18 -12.93
CA ALA A 85 1.12 4.73 -14.25
C ALA A 85 0.69 6.20 -14.17
N GLU A 86 -0.19 6.54 -13.22
CA GLU A 86 -0.71 7.89 -13.01
C GLU A 86 0.42 8.85 -12.61
N HIS A 87 1.20 8.51 -11.58
CA HIS A 87 2.29 9.35 -11.12
C HIS A 87 3.39 9.51 -12.19
N TYR A 88 3.70 8.45 -12.94
CA TYR A 88 4.67 8.52 -14.02
C TYR A 88 4.22 9.41 -15.21
N ALA A 89 2.92 9.46 -15.48
CA ALA A 89 2.35 10.33 -16.51
C ALA A 89 2.55 11.83 -16.18
N GLN A 90 2.64 12.18 -14.90
CA GLN A 90 2.87 13.54 -14.41
C GLN A 90 4.31 14.00 -14.63
N ARG A 91 4.56 14.65 -15.78
CA ARG A 91 5.92 15.03 -16.24
C ARG A 91 6.73 15.87 -15.25
N GLU A 92 6.07 16.77 -14.52
CA GLU A 92 6.73 17.71 -13.61
C GLU A 92 7.29 17.03 -12.35
N GLN A 93 6.65 15.93 -11.91
CA GLN A 93 7.02 15.23 -10.68
C GLN A 93 7.83 13.95 -10.93
N ARG A 94 7.97 13.57 -12.21
CA ARG A 94 8.56 12.29 -12.63
C ARG A 94 9.91 12.00 -11.99
N THR A 95 10.83 12.98 -11.94
CA THR A 95 12.17 12.74 -11.40
C THR A 95 12.15 12.39 -9.91
N GLY A 96 11.32 13.10 -9.13
CA GLY A 96 11.17 12.81 -7.70
C GLY A 96 10.48 11.47 -7.46
N TYR A 97 9.45 11.18 -8.26
CA TYR A 97 8.74 9.90 -8.17
C TYR A 97 9.62 8.70 -8.55
N LEU A 98 10.48 8.83 -9.57
CA LEU A 98 11.44 7.78 -9.92
C LEU A 98 12.47 7.53 -8.82
N ALA A 99 12.86 8.56 -8.07
CA ALA A 99 13.74 8.37 -6.90
C ALA A 99 13.02 7.61 -5.79
N GLN A 100 11.75 7.95 -5.52
CA GLN A 100 10.92 7.22 -4.56
C GLN A 100 10.77 5.73 -4.97
N LEU A 101 10.44 5.45 -6.23
CA LEU A 101 10.35 4.07 -6.72
C LEU A 101 11.68 3.32 -6.62
N ALA A 102 12.82 3.99 -6.77
CA ALA A 102 14.13 3.37 -6.61
C ALA A 102 14.44 2.98 -5.15
N ASP A 103 13.84 3.68 -4.18
CA ASP A 103 13.96 3.35 -2.76
C ASP A 103 12.97 2.25 -2.33
N GLU A 104 11.80 2.15 -3.01
CA GLU A 104 10.73 1.19 -2.68
C GLU A 104 10.88 -0.16 -3.39
N LEU A 105 11.27 -0.17 -4.66
CA LEU A 105 11.26 -1.38 -5.49
C LEU A 105 12.54 -2.20 -5.35
N THR A 106 12.37 -3.51 -5.20
CA THR A 106 13.47 -4.46 -5.29
C THR A 106 13.77 -4.85 -6.75
N LEU A 107 14.92 -5.50 -6.98
CA LEU A 107 15.24 -6.02 -8.31
C LEU A 107 14.23 -7.07 -8.82
N ASP A 108 13.64 -7.85 -7.91
CA ASP A 108 12.62 -8.83 -8.26
C ASP A 108 11.31 -8.15 -8.67
N ASP A 109 10.93 -7.05 -8.00
CA ASP A 109 9.76 -6.25 -8.36
C ASP A 109 9.94 -5.60 -9.74
N VAL A 110 11.11 -5.00 -9.98
CA VAL A 110 11.45 -4.42 -11.30
C VAL A 110 11.41 -5.50 -12.39
N ARG A 111 11.91 -6.70 -12.10
CA ARG A 111 11.83 -7.83 -13.04
C ARG A 111 10.38 -8.22 -13.30
N ALA A 112 9.55 -8.32 -12.27
CA ALA A 112 8.14 -8.67 -12.38
C ALA A 112 7.38 -7.63 -13.23
N LEU A 113 7.52 -6.34 -12.91
CA LEU A 113 6.92 -5.23 -13.65
C LEU A 113 7.37 -5.22 -15.12
N ARG A 114 8.66 -5.48 -15.39
CA ARG A 114 9.16 -5.56 -16.77
C ARG A 114 8.51 -6.70 -17.55
N LEU A 115 8.42 -7.90 -16.95
CA LEU A 115 7.77 -9.04 -17.60
C LEU A 115 6.27 -8.80 -17.80
N ALA A 116 5.60 -8.20 -16.83
CA ALA A 116 4.20 -7.80 -16.95
C ALA A 116 4.00 -6.79 -18.09
N GLY A 117 4.88 -5.79 -18.23
CA GLY A 117 4.85 -4.82 -19.32
C GLY A 117 5.04 -5.47 -20.70
N GLU A 118 5.95 -6.44 -20.84
CA GLU A 118 6.11 -7.20 -22.09
C GLU A 118 4.87 -8.07 -22.39
N ALA A 119 4.29 -8.71 -21.38
CA ALA A 119 3.06 -9.48 -21.53
C ALA A 119 1.88 -8.59 -21.95
N ALA A 120 1.73 -7.42 -21.31
CA ALA A 120 0.69 -6.44 -21.65
C ALA A 120 0.86 -5.92 -23.10
N LYS A 121 2.09 -5.62 -23.51
CA LYS A 121 2.41 -5.24 -24.89
C LYS A 121 2.05 -6.33 -25.90
N ALA A 122 2.34 -7.60 -25.57
CA ALA A 122 2.00 -8.74 -26.42
C ALA A 122 0.47 -8.98 -26.48
N ALA A 123 -0.25 -8.73 -25.39
CA ALA A 123 -1.70 -8.86 -25.33
C ALA A 123 -2.44 -7.68 -25.97
N THR A 124 -1.82 -6.50 -26.06
CA THR A 124 -2.44 -5.25 -26.56
C THR A 124 -3.13 -5.44 -27.93
N PRO A 125 -2.54 -6.08 -28.94
CA PRO A 125 -3.22 -6.30 -30.22
C PRO A 125 -4.51 -7.11 -30.11
N LEU A 126 -4.53 -8.14 -29.25
CA LEU A 126 -5.69 -9.00 -29.04
C LEU A 126 -6.81 -8.25 -28.33
N VAL A 127 -6.46 -7.45 -27.31
CA VAL A 127 -7.42 -6.61 -26.57
C VAL A 127 -8.02 -5.55 -27.51
N VAL A 128 -7.19 -4.87 -28.30
CA VAL A 128 -7.65 -3.87 -29.30
C VAL A 128 -8.63 -4.48 -30.30
N MET A 129 -8.33 -5.68 -30.81
CA MET A 129 -9.23 -6.38 -31.73
C MET A 129 -10.55 -6.75 -31.05
N ALA A 130 -10.49 -7.31 -29.84
CA ALA A 130 -11.67 -7.70 -29.08
C ALA A 130 -12.59 -6.51 -28.76
N GLU A 131 -12.04 -5.37 -28.35
CA GLU A 131 -12.81 -4.14 -28.09
C GLU A 131 -13.43 -3.57 -29.38
N THR A 132 -12.70 -3.63 -30.49
CA THR A 132 -13.26 -3.24 -31.80
C THR A 132 -14.42 -4.15 -32.20
N ASN A 133 -14.30 -5.47 -31.99
CA ASN A 133 -15.37 -6.44 -32.26
C ASN A 133 -16.59 -6.25 -31.34
N ARG A 134 -16.40 -5.64 -30.17
CA ARG A 134 -17.50 -5.20 -29.28
C ARG A 134 -18.15 -3.88 -29.71
N GLY A 135 -17.68 -3.29 -30.80
CA GLY A 135 -18.23 -2.05 -31.39
C GLY A 135 -17.61 -0.76 -30.86
N LYS A 136 -16.45 -0.84 -30.18
CA LYS A 136 -15.75 0.35 -29.68
C LYS A 136 -14.99 1.05 -30.80
N GLU A 137 -15.08 2.37 -30.83
CA GLU A 137 -14.46 3.20 -31.86
C GLU A 137 -12.95 3.38 -31.63
N VAL A 138 -12.18 3.51 -32.72
CA VAL A 138 -10.71 3.64 -32.67
C VAL A 138 -10.22 4.80 -31.81
N PRO A 139 -10.80 6.01 -31.86
CA PRO A 139 -10.40 7.11 -30.98
C PRO A 139 -10.54 6.77 -29.50
N GLN A 140 -11.63 6.08 -29.13
CA GLN A 140 -11.87 5.69 -27.74
C GLN A 140 -10.86 4.64 -27.28
N ILE A 141 -10.57 3.63 -28.11
CA ILE A 141 -9.55 2.62 -27.80
C ILE A 141 -8.16 3.27 -27.67
N ALA A 142 -7.84 4.23 -28.54
CA ALA A 142 -6.56 4.94 -28.52
C ALA A 142 -6.37 5.71 -27.21
N GLU A 143 -7.40 6.43 -26.76
CA GLU A 143 -7.40 7.13 -25.48
C GLU A 143 -7.20 6.18 -24.30
N GLU A 144 -8.00 5.12 -24.20
CA GLU A 144 -7.98 4.21 -23.05
C GLU A 144 -6.69 3.38 -22.94
N VAL A 145 -6.11 2.96 -24.07
CA VAL A 145 -4.86 2.18 -24.10
C VAL A 145 -3.62 3.09 -24.07
N GLY A 146 -3.79 4.42 -24.17
CA GLY A 146 -2.69 5.38 -24.19
C GLY A 146 -1.84 5.30 -25.47
N LEU A 147 -2.47 4.99 -26.60
CA LEU A 147 -1.83 4.92 -27.93
C LEU A 147 -2.35 6.02 -28.86
N THR A 148 -1.66 6.24 -29.97
CA THR A 148 -2.19 7.09 -31.04
C THR A 148 -3.20 6.31 -31.89
N GLU A 149 -4.20 6.98 -32.44
CA GLU A 149 -5.16 6.38 -33.38
C GLU A 149 -4.45 5.66 -34.53
N SER A 150 -3.43 6.30 -35.13
CA SER A 150 -2.61 5.71 -36.19
C SER A 150 -1.98 4.37 -35.78
N ARG A 151 -1.58 4.22 -34.51
CA ARG A 151 -1.03 2.97 -34.00
C ARG A 151 -2.11 1.91 -33.84
N VAL A 152 -3.29 2.29 -33.35
CA VAL A 152 -4.45 1.39 -33.24
C VAL A 152 -4.88 0.88 -34.62
N TYR A 153 -4.97 1.76 -35.63
CA TYR A 153 -5.23 1.35 -37.01
C TYR A 153 -4.19 0.38 -37.56
N ALA A 154 -2.90 0.62 -37.29
CA ALA A 154 -1.84 -0.28 -37.71
C ALA A 154 -1.98 -1.68 -37.08
N ILE A 155 -2.26 -1.74 -35.77
CA ILE A 155 -2.52 -2.98 -35.03
C ILE A 155 -3.69 -3.75 -35.64
N LEU A 156 -4.83 -3.08 -35.89
CA LEU A 156 -6.00 -3.74 -36.47
C LEU A 156 -5.72 -4.31 -37.87
N ARG A 157 -4.96 -3.59 -38.69
CA ARG A 157 -4.54 -4.06 -40.01
C ARG A 157 -3.63 -5.29 -39.92
N GLU A 158 -2.64 -5.26 -39.03
CA GLU A 158 -1.71 -6.38 -38.79
C GLU A 158 -2.47 -7.63 -38.31
N GLN A 159 -3.40 -7.48 -37.38
CA GLN A 159 -4.19 -8.59 -36.83
C GLN A 159 -5.15 -9.20 -37.86
N ARG A 160 -5.86 -8.38 -38.66
CA ARG A 160 -6.72 -8.91 -39.74
C ARG A 160 -5.94 -9.60 -40.85
N ALA A 161 -4.69 -9.19 -41.10
CA ALA A 161 -3.82 -9.87 -42.04
C ALA A 161 -3.27 -11.19 -41.48
N ALA A 162 -3.11 -11.29 -40.16
CA ALA A 162 -2.67 -12.49 -39.46
C ALA A 162 -3.79 -13.53 -39.28
N ASP A 163 -5.05 -13.11 -39.23
CA ASP A 163 -6.23 -13.96 -39.10
C ASP A 163 -7.24 -13.73 -40.25
N PRO A 164 -6.95 -14.24 -41.47
CA PRO A 164 -7.77 -14.01 -42.66
C PRO A 164 -9.12 -14.74 -42.65
N ASP A 165 -9.30 -15.74 -41.79
CA ASP A 165 -10.45 -16.65 -41.78
C ASP A 165 -11.50 -16.33 -40.70
N GLY A 166 -11.31 -15.24 -39.93
CA GLY A 166 -12.21 -14.71 -38.90
C GLY A 166 -13.47 -15.54 -38.68
N VAL A 167 -13.35 -16.56 -37.80
CA VAL A 167 -14.40 -17.55 -37.51
C VAL A 167 -15.73 -16.82 -37.37
N SER A 168 -16.58 -16.98 -38.38
CA SER A 168 -17.97 -16.57 -38.30
C SER A 168 -18.59 -17.26 -37.09
N PRO A 169 -19.38 -16.57 -36.25
CA PRO A 169 -20.17 -17.27 -35.26
C PRO A 169 -20.97 -18.36 -35.98
N PRO A 170 -21.07 -19.59 -35.45
CA PRO A 170 -21.93 -20.59 -36.06
C PRO A 170 -23.33 -19.98 -36.13
N THR A 171 -23.78 -19.68 -37.35
CA THR A 171 -25.19 -19.47 -37.63
C THR A 171 -25.89 -20.73 -37.15
N THR A 172 -26.58 -20.62 -36.03
CA THR A 172 -27.59 -21.59 -35.60
C THR A 172 -28.73 -21.50 -36.61
N ASP A 173 -28.52 -22.11 -37.78
CA ASP A 173 -29.60 -22.50 -38.68
C ASP A 173 -29.63 -24.03 -38.71
N GLU A 174 -30.79 -24.52 -38.28
CA GLU A 174 -31.42 -25.78 -38.65
C GLU A 174 -30.74 -27.09 -38.23
N GLN A 175 -31.24 -27.64 -37.13
CA GLN A 175 -32.06 -28.86 -37.17
C GLN A 175 -32.99 -28.98 -35.96
#